data_AF-A0A7X9F7F1-F1
#
_entry.id   AF-A0A7X9F7F1-F1
#
_cell.length_a   1.000
_cell.length_b   1.000
_cell.length_c   1.000
_cell.angle_alpha   90.00
_cell.angle_beta   90.00
_cell.angle_gamma   90.00
#
_symmetry.space_group_name_H-M   'P 1'
#
loop_
_entity.id
_entity.type
_entity.pdbx_description
1 polymer ?
#
loop_
_entity_poly.entity_id
_entity_poly.type
_entity_poly.pdbx_seq_one_letter_code
_entity_poly.pdbx_strand_id
1 'polypeptide(L)'
;MDTRQINEQHKSVCRLVTEKRIRQSLDILENMISMALSGQFRDEYENLNLTYRNIVKYTIEGVRDPEREKIYNNLRRSILNLADRVKQDILSYHSGWYTYWLRQQIEKEHRLSGRSLPESVNDLIFRQDLDEWLKASAPADPESDYQKKHKSIINSIFNHLWLTDTYGEAEENLCVSIRDSGRFQWHEACIFVSAITLSLFRFWQPEKVLILTDFYNKGDDQVRGRALAGIVLGLHYYNSRLELYPEITEKIRKMSRRSSFREHCRILVLQAVRSRETEALSRRLNEEILPKVAGLKPRLDEKLDLDNILPLEKDDDRNPDWSRIFEGQDEIFKTMEELTNLQIEGADVYMSAFANLKHFDFFRDLHNWFLPFYPDHEAVDVIYNDEVLGPGINELAEALYKTPFICNSDKYSLLLNLRNLPPAQKSMMLKVFRMELEGLSQMGSEEAGTDPYKSFRINVTQYLQDMYRFFKLSPYKKDFEDVFTGRLDIYNSFFFRVACPGP
;
A
#
# COMPACT_ATOMS: atom_id res chain seq x y z
N MET A 1 3.16 30.30 1.59
CA MET A 1 3.29 29.87 0.19
C MET A 1 2.30 28.73 -0.01
N ASP A 2 1.51 28.73 -1.09
CA ASP A 2 0.46 27.70 -1.26
C ASP A 2 1.06 26.42 -1.87
N THR A 3 1.03 25.32 -1.11
CA THR A 3 1.50 23.99 -1.55
C THR A 3 0.71 23.46 -2.75
N ARG A 4 -0.55 23.89 -2.91
CA ARG A 4 -1.37 23.52 -4.08
C ARG A 4 -0.81 24.13 -5.35
N GLN A 5 -0.45 25.42 -5.31
CA GLN A 5 0.13 26.13 -6.44
C GLN A 5 1.45 25.48 -6.90
N ILE A 6 2.31 25.06 -5.97
CA ILE A 6 3.57 24.36 -6.27
C ILE A 6 3.30 23.03 -7.00
N ASN A 7 2.33 22.26 -6.51
CA ASN A 7 1.93 21.00 -7.14
C ASN A 7 1.33 21.21 -8.53
N GLU A 8 0.52 22.24 -8.74
CA GLU A 8 -0.07 22.57 -10.04
C GLU A 8 0.98 23.04 -11.07
N GLN A 9 1.95 23.84 -10.63
CA GLN A 9 3.09 24.25 -11.47
C GLN A 9 3.93 23.03 -11.88
N HIS A 10 4.27 22.16 -10.93
CA HIS A 10 5.00 20.92 -11.21
C HIS A 10 4.25 20.02 -12.22
N LYS A 11 2.95 19.79 -12.01
CA LYS A 11 2.11 19.03 -12.96
C LYS A 11 2.07 19.68 -14.34
N SER A 12 2.03 21.01 -14.41
CA SER A 12 2.05 21.75 -15.67
C SER A 12 3.37 21.59 -16.41
N VAL A 13 4.51 21.67 -15.71
CA VAL A 13 5.84 21.37 -16.29
C VAL A 13 5.86 19.96 -16.86
N CYS A 14 5.43 18.96 -16.08
CA CYS A 14 5.41 17.57 -16.52
C CYS A 14 4.57 17.37 -17.79
N ARG A 15 3.37 17.94 -17.82
CA ARG A 15 2.47 17.87 -18.99
C ARG A 15 3.12 18.51 -20.22
N LEU A 16 3.69 19.70 -20.09
CA LEU A 16 4.33 20.41 -21.21
C LEU A 16 5.53 19.65 -21.78
N VAL A 17 6.33 18.99 -20.93
CA VAL A 17 7.44 18.14 -21.38
C VAL A 17 6.93 16.90 -22.14
N THR A 18 5.84 16.28 -21.68
CA THR A 18 5.18 15.18 -22.41
C THR A 18 4.62 15.66 -23.75
N GLU A 19 3.99 16.83 -23.81
CA GLU A 19 3.48 17.47 -25.04
C GLU A 19 4.60 18.02 -25.95
N LYS A 20 5.87 17.83 -25.61
CA LYS A 20 7.05 18.33 -26.36
C LYS A 20 7.11 19.86 -26.46
N ARG A 21 6.46 20.59 -25.55
CA ARG A 21 6.45 22.07 -25.44
C ARG A 21 7.56 22.57 -24.50
N ILE A 22 8.81 22.28 -24.87
CA ILE A 22 9.98 22.41 -23.98
C ILE A 22 10.25 23.85 -23.52
N ARG A 23 10.11 24.84 -24.41
CA ARG A 23 10.35 26.24 -24.03
C ARG A 23 9.45 26.68 -22.87
N GLN A 24 8.16 26.37 -22.96
CA GLN A 24 7.17 26.76 -21.95
C GLN A 24 7.37 25.99 -20.64
N SER A 25 7.80 24.71 -20.70
CA SER A 25 8.15 23.99 -19.49
C SER A 25 9.36 24.59 -18.78
N LEU A 26 10.35 25.07 -19.53
CA LEU A 26 11.53 25.75 -18.96
C LEU A 26 11.15 27.09 -18.32
N ASP A 27 10.26 27.87 -18.94
CA ASP A 27 9.81 29.15 -18.36
C ASP A 27 9.10 28.96 -17.01
N ILE A 28 8.25 27.92 -16.88
CA ILE A 28 7.60 27.61 -15.59
C ILE A 28 8.63 27.07 -14.59
N LEU A 29 9.55 26.21 -15.03
CA LEU A 29 10.58 25.65 -14.16
C LEU A 29 11.53 26.73 -13.62
N GLU A 30 11.84 27.75 -14.41
CA GLU A 30 12.64 28.89 -13.98
C GLU A 30 11.98 29.64 -12.82
N ASN A 31 10.66 29.87 -12.92
CA ASN A 31 9.89 30.45 -11.84
C ASN A 31 9.92 29.56 -10.60
N MET A 32 9.78 28.23 -10.75
CA MET A 32 9.91 27.29 -9.63
C MET A 32 11.29 27.36 -8.97
N ILE A 33 12.37 27.42 -9.76
CA ILE A 33 13.74 27.51 -9.24
C ILE A 33 13.97 28.80 -8.46
N SER A 34 13.36 29.92 -8.86
CA SER A 34 13.45 31.18 -8.10
C SER A 34 12.87 31.09 -6.68
N MET A 35 12.02 30.08 -6.45
CA MET A 35 11.39 29.78 -5.17
C MET A 35 12.14 28.70 -4.38
N ALA A 36 13.06 27.98 -5.01
CA ALA A 36 13.92 27.01 -4.36
C ALA A 36 15.10 27.70 -3.66
N LEU A 37 15.63 27.09 -2.61
CA LEU A 37 16.75 27.68 -1.85
C LEU A 37 18.11 27.30 -2.42
N SER A 38 18.20 26.19 -3.15
CA SER A 38 19.47 25.70 -3.69
C SER A 38 19.86 26.38 -5.01
N GLY A 39 21.01 27.07 -5.00
CA GLY A 39 21.60 27.69 -6.20
C GLY A 39 22.02 26.69 -7.28
N GLN A 40 22.27 25.42 -6.92
CA GLN A 40 22.69 24.39 -7.88
C GLN A 40 21.63 24.12 -8.97
N PHE A 41 20.35 24.28 -8.63
CA PHE A 41 19.28 24.10 -9.62
C PHE A 41 19.32 25.15 -10.73
N ARG A 42 19.84 26.36 -10.44
CA ARG A 42 19.99 27.42 -11.44
C ARG A 42 21.04 27.03 -12.49
N ASP A 43 22.18 26.51 -12.04
CA ASP A 43 23.26 26.07 -12.95
C ASP A 43 22.80 24.89 -13.83
N GLU A 44 22.12 23.91 -13.24
CA GLU A 44 21.52 22.79 -13.99
C GLU A 44 20.49 23.30 -15.02
N TYR A 45 19.63 24.26 -14.65
CA TYR A 45 18.66 24.86 -15.55
C TYR A 45 19.30 25.58 -16.74
N GLU A 46 20.34 26.40 -16.52
CA GLU A 46 21.01 27.13 -17.59
C GLU A 46 21.66 26.15 -18.59
N ASN A 47 22.23 25.04 -18.10
CA ASN A 47 22.76 23.97 -18.97
C ASN A 47 21.66 23.31 -19.82
N LEU A 48 20.48 23.04 -19.25
CA LEU A 48 19.34 22.48 -19.99
C LEU A 48 18.79 23.49 -21.02
N ASN A 49 18.72 24.76 -20.66
CA ASN A 49 18.28 25.84 -21.54
C ASN A 49 19.26 26.03 -22.72
N LEU A 50 20.56 25.99 -22.45
CA LEU A 50 21.61 26.04 -23.48
C LEU A 50 21.49 24.83 -24.43
N THR A 51 21.34 23.63 -23.88
CA THR A 51 21.13 22.40 -24.66
C THR A 51 19.91 22.52 -25.58
N TYR A 52 18.78 23.01 -25.06
CA TYR A 52 17.59 23.26 -25.86
C TYR A 52 17.83 24.26 -26.99
N ARG A 53 18.47 25.40 -26.69
CA ARG A 53 18.81 26.43 -27.69
C ARG A 53 19.70 25.89 -28.80
N ASN A 54 20.67 25.05 -28.45
CA ASN A 54 21.55 24.40 -29.43
C ASN A 54 20.77 23.45 -30.35
N ILE A 55 19.87 22.62 -29.80
CA ILE A 55 18.99 21.75 -30.61
C ILE A 55 18.15 22.58 -31.59
N VAL A 56 17.55 23.68 -31.13
CA VAL A 56 16.75 24.57 -31.98
C VAL A 56 17.60 25.21 -33.07
N LYS A 57 18.77 25.76 -32.72
CA LYS A 57 19.71 26.40 -33.65
C LYS A 57 20.13 25.43 -34.76
N TYR A 58 20.64 24.24 -34.40
CA TYR A 58 21.07 23.24 -35.38
C TYR A 58 19.92 22.68 -36.23
N THR A 59 18.70 22.69 -35.70
CA THR A 59 17.51 22.30 -36.46
C THR A 59 17.15 23.35 -37.51
N ILE A 60 17.24 24.64 -37.18
CA ILE A 60 17.03 25.76 -38.11
C ILE A 60 18.12 25.79 -39.19
N GLU A 61 19.37 25.51 -38.82
CA GLU A 61 20.52 25.43 -39.74
C GLU A 61 20.48 24.22 -40.68
N GLY A 62 19.51 23.31 -40.52
CA GLY A 62 19.32 22.16 -41.42
C GLY A 62 20.37 21.05 -41.27
N VAL A 63 21.19 21.11 -40.21
CA VAL A 63 22.17 20.05 -39.89
C VAL A 63 21.41 18.74 -39.69
N ARG A 64 21.88 17.62 -40.24
CA ARG A 64 21.31 16.29 -39.97
C ARG A 64 22.16 15.58 -38.93
N ASP A 65 21.67 15.56 -37.70
CA ASP A 65 22.30 14.84 -36.59
C ASP A 65 21.49 13.55 -36.30
N PRO A 66 22.08 12.36 -36.51
CA PRO A 66 21.41 11.09 -36.24
C PRO A 66 21.10 10.86 -34.74
N GLU A 67 21.84 11.48 -33.81
CA GLU A 67 21.62 11.33 -32.36
C GLU A 67 20.66 12.38 -31.79
N ARG A 68 20.12 13.28 -32.62
CA ARG A 68 19.24 14.39 -32.19
C ARG A 68 18.09 13.93 -31.31
N GLU A 69 17.41 12.85 -31.70
CA GLU A 69 16.25 12.34 -30.97
C GLU A 69 16.62 11.84 -29.58
N LYS A 70 17.78 11.20 -29.45
CA LYS A 70 18.32 10.73 -28.17
C LYS A 70 18.70 11.89 -27.27
N ILE A 71 19.39 12.91 -27.81
CA ILE A 71 19.72 14.14 -27.07
C ILE A 71 18.42 14.83 -26.60
N TYR A 72 17.42 14.92 -27.46
CA TYR A 72 16.14 15.52 -27.14
C TYR A 72 15.38 14.75 -26.04
N ASN A 73 15.35 13.41 -26.11
CA ASN A 73 14.74 12.59 -25.06
C ASN A 73 15.51 12.67 -23.73
N ASN A 74 16.84 12.74 -23.77
CA ASN A 74 17.66 12.99 -22.58
C ASN A 74 17.34 14.35 -21.96
N LEU A 75 17.25 15.41 -22.76
CA LEU A 75 16.83 16.73 -22.30
C LEU A 75 15.47 16.69 -21.59
N ARG A 76 14.49 15.99 -22.18
CA ARG A 76 13.15 15.81 -21.56
C ARG A 76 13.24 15.10 -20.21
N ARG A 77 14.00 14.00 -20.12
CA ARG A 77 14.23 13.29 -18.85
C ARG A 77 14.89 14.19 -17.81
N SER A 78 15.91 14.95 -18.19
CA SER A 78 16.62 15.85 -17.30
C SER A 78 15.74 17.00 -16.79
N ILE A 79 14.89 17.58 -17.63
CA ILE A 79 13.92 18.60 -17.21
C ILE A 79 12.92 18.03 -16.19
N LEU A 80 12.40 16.82 -16.44
CA LEU A 80 11.48 16.16 -15.50
C LEU A 80 12.16 15.87 -14.16
N ASN A 81 13.38 15.35 -14.18
CA ASN A 81 14.15 15.06 -12.97
C ASN A 81 14.45 16.34 -12.17
N LEU A 82 14.88 17.42 -12.85
CA LEU A 82 15.12 18.70 -12.20
C LEU A 82 13.82 19.26 -11.60
N ALA A 83 12.70 19.18 -12.31
CA ALA A 83 11.40 19.61 -11.80
C ALA A 83 10.96 18.83 -10.56
N ASP A 84 11.18 17.51 -10.52
CA ASP A 84 10.89 16.68 -9.35
C ASP A 84 11.76 17.10 -8.15
N ARG A 85 13.07 17.29 -8.35
CA ARG A 85 14.00 17.74 -7.30
C ARG A 85 13.65 19.12 -6.76
N VAL A 86 13.35 20.07 -7.65
CA VAL A 86 12.92 21.42 -7.29
C VAL A 86 11.61 21.38 -6.49
N LYS A 87 10.63 20.56 -6.90
CA LYS A 87 9.40 20.36 -6.12
C LYS A 87 9.70 19.84 -4.71
N GLN A 88 10.55 18.81 -4.59
CA GLN A 88 10.91 18.26 -3.27
C GLN A 88 11.60 19.31 -2.39
N ASP A 89 12.52 20.11 -2.95
CA ASP A 89 13.21 21.18 -2.23
C ASP A 89 12.23 22.21 -1.70
N ILE A 90 11.39 22.79 -2.56
CA ILE A 90 10.40 23.81 -2.19
C ILE A 90 9.45 23.28 -1.11
N LEU A 91 8.92 22.06 -1.29
CA LEU A 91 8.00 21.47 -0.31
C LEU A 91 8.69 21.18 1.02
N SER A 92 9.98 20.86 1.02
CA SER A 92 10.72 20.62 2.26
C SER A 92 10.77 21.84 3.19
N TYR A 93 10.76 23.05 2.62
CA TYR A 93 10.81 24.30 3.38
C TYR A 93 9.42 24.91 3.66
N HIS A 94 8.46 24.71 2.75
CA HIS A 94 7.20 25.46 2.79
C HIS A 94 5.97 24.64 3.17
N SER A 95 6.03 23.31 3.14
CA SER A 95 4.83 22.48 3.33
C SER A 95 4.40 22.33 4.79
N GLY A 96 5.35 22.32 5.73
CA GLY A 96 5.09 21.96 7.13
C GLY A 96 4.63 20.50 7.32
N TRP A 97 4.80 19.65 6.31
CA TRP A 97 4.37 18.26 6.32
C TRP A 97 5.31 17.38 7.14
N TYR A 98 4.74 16.37 7.80
CA TYR A 98 5.47 15.42 8.62
C TYR A 98 6.53 14.67 7.81
N THR A 99 6.21 14.30 6.57
CA THR A 99 7.13 13.62 5.64
C THR A 99 8.45 14.37 5.48
N TYR A 100 8.39 15.68 5.23
CA TYR A 100 9.59 16.50 5.04
C TYR A 100 10.31 16.80 6.35
N TRP A 101 9.56 16.98 7.44
CA TRP A 101 10.14 17.11 8.77
C TRP A 101 10.95 15.87 9.17
N LEU A 102 10.38 14.68 8.98
CA LEU A 102 11.02 13.40 9.30
C LEU A 102 12.28 13.19 8.46
N ARG A 103 12.21 13.50 7.17
CA ARG A 103 13.37 13.47 6.28
C ARG A 103 14.51 14.38 6.78
N GLN A 104 14.19 15.62 7.16
CA GLN A 104 15.18 16.55 7.69
C GLN A 104 15.80 16.07 9.01
N GLN A 105 15.03 15.42 9.88
CA GLN A 105 15.56 14.81 11.11
C GLN A 105 16.57 13.71 10.77
N ILE A 106 16.21 12.78 9.89
CA ILE A 106 17.08 11.68 9.47
C ILE A 106 18.36 12.21 8.80
N GLU A 107 18.25 13.18 7.90
CA GLU A 107 19.42 13.81 7.27
C GLU A 107 20.32 14.51 8.29
N LYS A 108 19.73 15.16 9.30
CA LYS A 108 20.48 15.80 10.38
C LYS A 108 21.20 14.76 11.25
N GLU A 109 20.53 13.67 11.61
CA GLU A 109 21.12 12.57 12.37
C GLU A 109 22.31 11.96 11.63
N HIS A 110 22.17 11.71 10.32
CA HIS A 110 23.28 11.24 9.50
C HIS A 110 24.46 12.21 9.50
N ARG A 111 24.21 13.52 9.30
CA ARG A 111 25.27 14.55 9.35
C ARG A 111 25.95 14.61 10.72
N LEU A 112 25.19 14.51 11.81
CA LEU A 112 25.74 14.52 13.18
C LEU A 112 26.52 13.25 13.50
N SER A 113 26.11 12.10 12.96
CA SER A 113 26.80 10.82 13.14
C SER A 113 28.13 10.73 12.38
N GLY A 114 28.36 11.65 11.44
CA GLY A 114 29.54 11.65 10.56
C GLY A 114 29.56 10.50 9.55
N ARG A 115 28.48 9.72 9.45
CA ARG A 115 28.37 8.57 8.55
C ARG A 115 27.82 9.01 7.20
N SER A 116 28.40 8.47 6.14
CA SER A 116 27.82 8.56 4.80
C SER A 116 26.55 7.69 4.70
N LEU A 117 25.64 8.05 3.78
CA LEU A 117 24.43 7.26 3.50
C LEU A 117 24.72 5.77 3.24
N PRO A 118 25.75 5.39 2.46
CA PRO A 118 26.09 3.98 2.27
C PRO A 118 26.55 3.27 3.55
N GLU A 119 27.27 3.96 4.43
CA GLU A 119 27.69 3.41 5.73
C GLU A 119 26.49 3.20 6.65
N SER A 120 25.53 4.13 6.66
CA SER A 120 24.32 3.97 7.46
C SER A 120 23.46 2.82 6.95
N VAL A 121 23.37 2.62 5.64
CA VAL A 121 22.70 1.45 5.03
C VAL A 121 23.41 0.15 5.37
N ASN A 122 24.74 0.12 5.28
CA ASN A 122 25.51 -1.05 5.71
C ASN A 122 25.31 -1.34 7.21
N ASP A 123 25.30 -0.33 8.06
CA ASP A 123 24.99 -0.51 9.48
C ASP A 123 23.57 -1.07 9.68
N LEU A 124 22.58 -0.62 8.91
CA LEU A 124 21.23 -1.18 8.94
C LEU A 124 21.20 -2.66 8.54
N ILE A 125 22.06 -3.08 7.60
CA ILE A 125 22.17 -4.46 7.11
C ILE A 125 22.99 -5.35 8.05
N PHE A 126 24.05 -4.81 8.67
CA PHE A 126 25.09 -5.55 9.38
C PHE A 126 25.16 -5.25 10.88
N ARG A 127 24.14 -4.60 11.46
CA ARG A 127 24.00 -4.55 12.93
C ARG A 127 24.10 -5.97 13.48
N GLN A 128 25.09 -6.23 14.33
CA GLN A 128 25.29 -7.53 15.00
C GLN A 128 23.98 -8.02 15.66
N ASP A 129 23.14 -7.09 16.10
CA ASP A 129 21.79 -7.33 16.63
C ASP A 129 20.87 -8.14 15.70
N LEU A 130 20.98 -8.00 14.36
CA LEU A 130 20.24 -8.78 13.35
C LEU A 130 20.75 -10.23 13.23
N ASP A 131 22.06 -10.44 13.41
CA ASP A 131 22.63 -11.79 13.39
C ASP A 131 22.39 -12.53 14.73
N GLU A 132 22.24 -11.79 15.84
CA GLU A 132 21.73 -12.33 17.12
C GLU A 132 20.23 -12.68 17.03
N TRP A 133 19.45 -11.97 16.23
CA TRP A 133 18.02 -12.24 15.95
C TRP A 133 17.77 -13.56 15.27
N LEU A 134 18.53 -13.85 14.21
CA LEU A 134 18.43 -15.14 13.52
C LEU A 134 18.76 -16.33 14.44
N LYS A 135 19.44 -16.09 15.57
CA LYS A 135 19.86 -17.12 16.53
C LYS A 135 18.97 -17.20 17.77
N ALA A 136 18.28 -16.12 18.13
CA ALA A 136 17.44 -16.07 19.31
C ALA A 136 16.03 -16.58 18.99
N SER A 137 15.60 -17.68 19.62
CA SER A 137 14.17 -17.96 19.79
C SER A 137 13.54 -16.76 20.49
N ALA A 138 12.59 -16.08 19.83
CA ALA A 138 12.02 -14.82 20.27
C ALA A 138 11.71 -14.83 21.78
N PRO A 139 12.26 -13.90 22.58
CA PRO A 139 11.85 -13.76 23.97
C PRO A 139 10.39 -13.31 24.01
N ALA A 140 9.57 -14.02 24.79
CA ALA A 140 8.13 -13.82 24.92
C ALA A 140 7.71 -12.50 25.62
N ASP A 141 8.64 -11.57 25.86
CA ASP A 141 8.38 -10.31 26.55
C ASP A 141 8.37 -9.13 25.55
N PRO A 142 7.19 -8.54 25.26
CA PRO A 142 7.02 -7.36 24.40
C PRO A 142 7.85 -6.14 24.81
N GLU A 143 8.23 -6.05 26.08
CA GLU A 143 8.97 -4.91 26.65
C GLU A 143 10.49 -5.10 26.63
N SER A 144 10.98 -6.26 26.17
CA SER A 144 12.41 -6.52 26.04
C SER A 144 13.10 -5.44 25.21
N ASP A 145 14.24 -4.94 25.70
CA ASP A 145 15.13 -4.02 24.96
C ASP A 145 15.44 -4.53 23.54
N TYR A 146 15.42 -5.85 23.40
CA TYR A 146 15.61 -6.57 22.16
C TYR A 146 14.52 -6.29 21.11
N GLN A 147 13.24 -6.44 21.47
CA GLN A 147 12.12 -6.20 20.56
C GLN A 147 11.99 -4.73 20.19
N LYS A 148 12.26 -3.82 21.14
CA LYS A 148 12.31 -2.37 20.89
C LYS A 148 13.38 -2.00 19.86
N LYS A 149 14.57 -2.59 19.96
CA LYS A 149 15.64 -2.41 18.97
C LYS A 149 15.24 -2.94 17.60
N HIS A 150 14.60 -4.12 17.55
CA HIS A 150 14.14 -4.70 16.29
C HIS A 150 13.13 -3.78 15.57
N LYS A 151 12.08 -3.33 16.26
CA LYS A 151 11.12 -2.35 15.71
C LYS A 151 11.81 -1.08 15.22
N SER A 152 12.78 -0.59 15.97
CA SER A 152 13.56 0.59 15.58
C SER A 152 14.33 0.36 14.26
N ILE A 153 14.91 -0.83 14.06
CA ILE A 153 15.57 -1.20 12.79
C ILE A 153 14.56 -1.23 11.64
N ILE A 154 13.43 -1.92 11.79
CA ILE A 154 12.39 -2.00 10.76
C ILE A 154 11.88 -0.60 10.40
N ASN A 155 11.59 0.24 11.39
CA ASN A 155 11.17 1.62 11.17
C ASN A 155 12.25 2.45 10.47
N SER A 156 13.52 2.27 10.84
CA SER A 156 14.64 2.97 10.20
C SER A 156 14.79 2.58 8.73
N ILE A 157 14.73 1.27 8.41
CA ILE A 157 14.80 0.77 7.03
C ILE A 157 13.60 1.27 6.22
N PHE A 158 12.38 1.20 6.80
CA PHE A 158 11.17 1.70 6.15
C PHE A 158 11.30 3.20 5.81
N ASN A 159 11.68 4.03 6.79
CA ASN A 159 11.82 5.47 6.58
C ASN A 159 12.93 5.79 5.59
N HIS A 160 14.06 5.06 5.62
CA HIS A 160 15.13 5.22 4.65
C HIS A 160 14.64 4.91 3.22
N LEU A 161 14.07 3.73 2.99
CA LEU A 161 13.54 3.35 1.66
C LEU A 161 12.47 4.33 1.17
N TRP A 162 11.57 4.77 2.05
CA TRP A 162 10.51 5.71 1.71
C TRP A 162 11.04 7.13 1.38
N LEU A 163 11.95 7.65 2.20
CA LEU A 163 12.38 9.07 2.16
C LEU A 163 13.62 9.32 1.31
N THR A 164 14.31 8.28 0.82
CA THR A 164 15.37 8.43 -0.18
C THR A 164 14.76 8.77 -1.56
N ASP A 165 15.19 9.90 -2.14
CA ASP A 165 14.70 10.37 -3.45
C ASP A 165 15.19 9.45 -4.58
N THR A 166 16.49 9.20 -4.62
CA THR A 166 17.17 8.38 -5.64
C THR A 166 17.93 7.25 -4.98
N TYR A 167 17.60 6.02 -5.34
CA TYR A 167 18.31 4.82 -4.94
C TYR A 167 19.59 4.70 -5.76
N GLY A 168 20.69 4.44 -5.08
CA GLY A 168 21.95 4.04 -5.66
C GLY A 168 22.29 2.60 -5.28
N GLU A 169 23.58 2.28 -5.37
CA GLU A 169 24.10 0.94 -5.10
C GLU A 169 23.81 0.45 -3.67
N ALA A 170 23.81 1.36 -2.68
CA ALA A 170 23.53 1.02 -1.29
C ALA A 170 22.09 0.52 -1.10
N GLU A 171 21.11 1.25 -1.64
CA GLU A 171 19.69 0.89 -1.57
C GLU A 171 19.40 -0.38 -2.39
N GLU A 172 20.06 -0.56 -3.54
CA GLU A 172 19.96 -1.78 -4.33
C GLU A 172 20.47 -3.00 -3.52
N ASN A 173 21.64 -2.88 -2.89
CA ASN A 173 22.20 -3.93 -2.04
C ASN A 173 21.31 -4.24 -0.83
N LEU A 174 20.71 -3.22 -0.21
CA LEU A 174 19.72 -3.38 0.85
C LEU A 174 18.50 -4.18 0.35
N CYS A 175 17.95 -3.83 -0.81
CA CYS A 175 16.82 -4.53 -1.39
C CYS A 175 17.15 -5.98 -1.78
N VAL A 176 18.36 -6.24 -2.28
CA VAL A 176 18.86 -7.59 -2.53
C VAL A 176 18.96 -8.37 -1.22
N SER A 177 19.50 -7.77 -0.17
CA SER A 177 19.60 -8.37 1.16
C SER A 177 18.21 -8.71 1.73
N ILE A 178 17.26 -7.77 1.69
CA ILE A 178 15.88 -8.00 2.17
C ILE A 178 15.24 -9.22 1.50
N ARG A 179 15.50 -9.41 0.21
CA ARG A 179 14.87 -10.45 -0.59
C ARG A 179 15.59 -11.80 -0.51
N ASP A 180 16.92 -11.80 -0.53
CA ASP A 180 17.73 -13.00 -0.79
C ASP A 180 18.49 -13.49 0.46
N SER A 181 18.64 -12.69 1.52
CA SER A 181 19.48 -13.07 2.70
C SER A 181 18.79 -13.97 3.72
N GLY A 182 17.45 -14.07 3.70
CA GLY A 182 16.67 -14.76 4.75
C GLY A 182 16.70 -14.07 6.11
N ARG A 183 17.27 -12.85 6.21
CA ARG A 183 17.33 -12.06 7.46
C ARG A 183 16.01 -11.44 7.88
N PHE A 184 15.06 -11.32 6.95
CA PHE A 184 13.79 -10.65 7.19
C PHE A 184 12.65 -11.63 6.93
N GLN A 185 11.63 -11.57 7.78
CA GLN A 185 10.41 -12.33 7.58
C GLN A 185 9.60 -11.78 6.40
N TRP A 186 8.70 -12.61 5.87
CA TRP A 186 7.82 -12.24 4.75
C TRP A 186 6.97 -10.98 5.05
N HIS A 187 6.56 -10.76 6.30
CA HIS A 187 5.75 -9.60 6.70
C HIS A 187 6.57 -8.30 6.76
N GLU A 188 7.85 -8.39 7.12
CA GLU A 188 8.79 -7.25 7.07
C GLU A 188 9.13 -6.89 5.61
N ALA A 189 9.34 -7.89 4.76
CA ALA A 189 9.52 -7.67 3.32
C ALA A 189 8.30 -6.95 2.71
N CYS A 190 7.08 -7.27 3.16
CA CYS A 190 5.86 -6.58 2.75
C CYS A 190 5.85 -5.09 3.14
N ILE A 191 6.33 -4.77 4.35
CA ILE A 191 6.49 -3.38 4.82
C ILE A 191 7.48 -2.64 3.90
N PHE A 192 8.64 -3.24 3.61
CA PHE A 192 9.67 -2.60 2.80
C PHE A 192 9.26 -2.41 1.33
N VAL A 193 8.55 -3.37 0.74
CA VAL A 193 7.96 -3.20 -0.61
C VAL A 193 6.96 -2.04 -0.63
N SER A 194 6.20 -1.84 0.44
CA SER A 194 5.29 -0.69 0.57
C SER A 194 6.06 0.62 0.72
N ALA A 195 7.19 0.63 1.44
CA ALA A 195 8.10 1.79 1.52
C ALA A 195 8.62 2.21 0.14
N ILE A 196 9.07 1.25 -0.66
CA ILE A 196 9.56 1.49 -2.04
C ILE A 196 8.41 2.03 -2.91
N THR A 197 7.20 1.51 -2.73
CA THR A 197 5.99 1.99 -3.44
C THR A 197 5.66 3.45 -3.08
N LEU A 198 5.68 3.80 -1.79
CA LEU A 198 5.49 5.18 -1.36
C LEU A 198 6.62 6.09 -1.87
N SER A 199 7.86 5.59 -1.87
CA SER A 199 9.03 6.29 -2.40
C SER A 199 8.87 6.60 -3.88
N LEU A 200 8.33 5.65 -4.66
CA LEU A 200 8.03 5.83 -6.07
C LEU A 200 6.96 6.90 -6.28
N PHE A 201 5.85 6.88 -5.53
CA PHE A 201 4.82 7.92 -5.63
C PHE A 201 5.34 9.31 -5.27
N ARG A 202 6.27 9.40 -4.31
CA ARG A 202 6.87 10.66 -3.88
C ARG A 202 7.89 11.19 -4.90
N PHE A 203 8.75 10.32 -5.43
CA PHE A 203 9.82 10.69 -6.35
C PHE A 203 10.05 9.60 -7.40
N TRP A 204 9.87 9.98 -8.68
CA TRP A 204 10.02 9.07 -9.81
C TRP A 204 11.48 8.66 -10.04
N GLN A 205 11.70 7.36 -10.11
CA GLN A 205 12.97 6.78 -10.51
C GLN A 205 12.74 5.39 -11.15
N PRO A 206 13.30 5.11 -12.34
CA PRO A 206 13.18 3.81 -13.00
C PRO A 206 13.67 2.63 -12.16
N GLU A 207 14.78 2.80 -11.44
CA GLU A 207 15.40 1.78 -10.59
C GLU A 207 14.42 1.22 -9.54
N LYS A 208 13.58 2.07 -8.93
CA LYS A 208 12.55 1.63 -7.97
C LYS A 208 11.52 0.69 -8.61
N VAL A 209 11.13 0.94 -9.86
CA VAL A 209 10.22 0.06 -10.62
C VAL A 209 10.89 -1.29 -10.91
N LEU A 210 12.18 -1.28 -11.25
CA LEU A 210 12.95 -2.49 -11.49
C LEU A 210 13.11 -3.33 -10.21
N ILE A 211 13.38 -2.68 -9.07
CA ILE A 211 13.45 -3.35 -7.76
C ILE A 211 12.10 -3.98 -7.40
N LEU A 212 10.99 -3.25 -7.54
CA LEU A 212 9.65 -3.81 -7.34
C LEU A 212 9.40 -5.00 -8.27
N THR A 213 9.87 -4.93 -9.51
CA THR A 213 9.77 -6.06 -10.45
C THR A 213 10.52 -7.29 -9.96
N ASP A 214 11.67 -7.12 -9.31
CA ASP A 214 12.43 -8.24 -8.79
C ASP A 214 11.77 -8.85 -7.54
N PHE A 215 11.18 -8.02 -6.66
CA PHE A 215 10.31 -8.50 -5.57
C PHE A 215 9.09 -9.26 -6.11
N TYR A 216 8.45 -8.78 -7.17
CA TYR A 216 7.36 -9.51 -7.82
C TYR A 216 7.81 -10.88 -8.36
N ASN A 217 9.03 -10.98 -8.90
CA ASN A 217 9.48 -12.23 -9.49
C ASN A 217 9.84 -13.29 -8.44
N LYS A 218 10.57 -12.91 -7.39
CA LYS A 218 11.12 -13.84 -6.39
C LYS A 218 10.34 -13.92 -5.08
N GLY A 219 9.49 -12.95 -4.77
CA GLY A 219 8.77 -12.90 -3.51
C GLY A 219 7.63 -13.92 -3.42
N ASP A 220 7.25 -14.23 -2.18
CA ASP A 220 6.06 -15.00 -1.84
C ASP A 220 4.78 -14.25 -2.22
N ASP A 221 3.62 -14.91 -2.17
CA ASP A 221 2.34 -14.37 -2.66
C ASP A 221 1.99 -12.99 -2.08
N GLN A 222 2.23 -12.77 -0.78
CA GLN A 222 1.97 -11.50 -0.10
C GLN A 222 2.91 -10.37 -0.60
N VAL A 223 4.20 -10.68 -0.76
CA VAL A 223 5.22 -9.73 -1.25
C VAL A 223 4.99 -9.45 -2.74
N ARG A 224 4.67 -10.48 -3.52
CA ARG A 224 4.39 -10.43 -4.95
C ARG A 224 3.17 -9.56 -5.25
N GLY A 225 2.07 -9.73 -4.51
CA GLY A 225 0.87 -8.92 -4.65
C GLY A 225 1.13 -7.43 -4.42
N ARG A 226 1.86 -7.10 -3.35
CA ARG A 226 2.25 -5.73 -3.00
C ARG A 226 3.18 -5.11 -4.03
N ALA A 227 4.19 -5.87 -4.47
CA ALA A 227 5.13 -5.42 -5.49
C ALA A 227 4.41 -5.12 -6.80
N LEU A 228 3.45 -5.97 -7.22
CA LEU A 228 2.66 -5.70 -8.41
C LEU A 228 1.77 -4.46 -8.23
N ALA A 229 1.16 -4.26 -7.07
CA ALA A 229 0.38 -3.07 -6.79
C ALA A 229 1.21 -1.80 -6.93
N GLY A 230 2.42 -1.78 -6.37
CA GLY A 230 3.36 -0.67 -6.53
C GLY A 230 3.75 -0.41 -7.99
N ILE A 231 4.01 -1.47 -8.78
CA ILE A 231 4.31 -1.35 -10.21
C ILE A 231 3.11 -0.77 -10.97
N VAL A 232 1.92 -1.37 -10.83
CA VAL A 232 0.75 -0.98 -11.62
C VAL A 232 0.30 0.44 -11.27
N LEU A 233 0.16 0.74 -9.98
CA LEU A 233 -0.26 2.07 -9.53
C LEU A 233 0.82 3.13 -9.83
N GLY A 234 2.10 2.81 -9.64
CA GLY A 234 3.20 3.73 -9.93
C GLY A 234 3.30 4.07 -11.42
N LEU A 235 3.19 3.07 -12.29
CA LEU A 235 3.22 3.27 -13.73
C LEU A 235 1.96 3.96 -14.25
N HIS A 236 0.81 3.74 -13.62
CA HIS A 236 -0.38 4.53 -13.90
C HIS A 236 -0.19 6.00 -13.49
N TYR A 237 0.34 6.24 -12.29
CA TYR A 237 0.58 7.59 -11.78
C TYR A 237 1.56 8.39 -12.64
N TYR A 238 2.62 7.75 -13.15
CA TYR A 238 3.60 8.37 -14.06
C TYR A 238 3.41 7.99 -15.54
N ASN A 239 2.18 7.65 -15.94
CA ASN A 239 1.89 7.12 -17.28
C ASN A 239 2.40 8.01 -18.42
N SER A 240 2.33 9.34 -18.26
CA SER A 240 2.77 10.33 -19.26
C SER A 240 4.29 10.35 -19.50
N ARG A 241 5.06 9.73 -18.61
CA ARG A 241 6.53 9.70 -18.69
C ARG A 241 7.05 8.39 -19.30
N LEU A 242 6.24 7.34 -19.37
CA LEU A 242 6.71 5.98 -19.71
C LEU A 242 7.34 5.86 -21.09
N GLU A 243 6.90 6.67 -22.07
CA GLU A 243 7.52 6.70 -23.41
C GLU A 243 9.01 7.09 -23.36
N LEU A 244 9.43 7.81 -22.32
CA LEU A 244 10.80 8.21 -22.12
C LEU A 244 11.63 7.09 -21.48
N TYR A 245 11.08 5.96 -21.03
CA TYR A 245 11.83 4.92 -20.31
C TYR A 245 11.64 3.54 -20.97
N PRO A 246 12.32 3.29 -22.11
CA PRO A 246 12.21 2.02 -22.84
C PRO A 246 12.67 0.82 -22.01
N GLU A 247 13.60 0.99 -21.07
CA GLU A 247 14.09 -0.05 -20.16
C GLU A 247 12.96 -0.64 -19.29
N ILE A 248 12.05 0.21 -18.79
CA ILE A 248 10.87 -0.21 -18.04
C ILE A 248 9.93 -0.97 -18.97
N THR A 249 9.66 -0.40 -20.15
CA THR A 249 8.76 -0.97 -21.15
C THR A 249 9.22 -2.37 -21.60
N GLU A 250 10.52 -2.55 -21.82
CA GLU A 250 11.13 -3.81 -22.23
C GLU A 250 11.03 -4.86 -21.11
N LYS A 251 11.28 -4.47 -19.85
CA LYS A 251 11.12 -5.36 -18.69
C LYS A 251 9.66 -5.82 -18.55
N ILE A 252 8.68 -4.93 -18.65
CA ILE A 252 7.24 -5.27 -18.61
C ILE A 252 6.88 -6.20 -19.77
N ARG A 253 7.34 -5.90 -20.99
CA ARG A 253 7.10 -6.72 -22.18
C ARG A 253 7.69 -8.13 -22.03
N LYS A 254 8.83 -8.26 -21.35
CA LYS A 254 9.40 -9.57 -21.02
C LYS A 254 8.52 -10.33 -20.03
N MET A 255 7.98 -9.65 -19.01
CA MET A 255 7.07 -10.25 -18.02
C MET A 255 5.72 -10.64 -18.63
N SER A 256 5.20 -9.85 -19.57
CA SER A 256 3.92 -10.09 -20.24
C SER A 256 3.90 -11.34 -21.09
N ARG A 257 5.05 -11.96 -21.36
CA ARG A 257 5.13 -13.29 -21.98
C ARG A 257 4.53 -14.38 -21.09
N ARG A 258 4.57 -14.23 -19.76
CA ARG A 258 3.98 -15.17 -18.80
C ARG A 258 2.48 -14.90 -18.68
N SER A 259 1.65 -15.92 -18.90
CA SER A 259 0.19 -15.81 -18.75
C SER A 259 -0.22 -15.39 -17.34
N SER A 260 0.47 -15.91 -16.32
CA SER A 260 0.22 -15.57 -14.91
C SER A 260 0.41 -14.08 -14.62
N PHE A 261 1.43 -13.43 -15.20
CA PHE A 261 1.61 -11.98 -15.01
C PHE A 261 0.47 -11.17 -15.62
N ARG A 262 0.02 -11.54 -16.83
CA ARG A 262 -1.13 -10.88 -17.47
C ARG A 262 -2.38 -11.00 -16.61
N GLU A 263 -2.61 -12.19 -16.06
CA GLU A 263 -3.78 -12.42 -15.20
C GLU A 263 -3.68 -11.67 -13.88
N HIS A 264 -2.52 -11.68 -13.23
CA HIS A 264 -2.28 -10.88 -12.04
C HIS A 264 -2.51 -9.38 -12.27
N CYS A 265 -2.09 -8.84 -13.43
CA CYS A 265 -2.38 -7.44 -13.79
C CYS A 265 -3.88 -7.19 -13.95
N ARG A 266 -4.63 -8.09 -14.59
CA ARG A 266 -6.09 -7.96 -14.75
C ARG A 266 -6.81 -7.99 -13.41
N ILE A 267 -6.46 -8.96 -12.56
CA ILE A 267 -6.99 -9.07 -11.20
C ILE A 267 -6.73 -7.76 -10.45
N LEU A 268 -5.50 -7.27 -10.46
CA LEU A 268 -5.15 -6.05 -9.74
C LEU A 268 -5.91 -4.83 -10.23
N VAL A 269 -6.01 -4.63 -11.55
CA VAL A 269 -6.78 -3.51 -12.12
C VAL A 269 -8.25 -3.60 -11.73
N LEU A 270 -8.84 -4.79 -11.80
CA LEU A 270 -10.23 -5.01 -11.38
C LEU A 270 -10.43 -4.67 -9.90
N GLN A 271 -9.55 -5.16 -9.02
CA GLN A 271 -9.63 -4.87 -7.59
C GLN A 271 -9.40 -3.39 -7.29
N ALA A 272 -8.47 -2.72 -7.97
CA ALA A 272 -8.21 -1.29 -7.78
C ALA A 272 -9.43 -0.42 -8.15
N VAL A 273 -10.14 -0.77 -9.23
CA VAL A 273 -11.38 -0.09 -9.60
C VAL A 273 -12.45 -0.29 -8.54
N ARG A 274 -12.60 -1.52 -8.02
CA ARG A 274 -13.56 -1.85 -6.94
C ARG A 274 -13.26 -1.13 -5.63
N SER A 275 -12.00 -1.03 -5.23
CA SER A 275 -11.60 -0.33 -4.00
C SER A 275 -11.97 1.16 -3.99
N ARG A 276 -12.26 1.77 -5.14
CA ARG A 276 -12.77 3.15 -5.22
C ARG A 276 -14.28 3.23 -5.03
N GLU A 277 -15.03 2.24 -5.51
CA GLU A 277 -16.49 2.18 -5.36
C GLU A 277 -16.93 1.99 -3.89
N THR A 278 -15.98 1.57 -3.04
CA THR A 278 -16.08 1.50 -1.58
C THR A 278 -16.75 2.71 -0.92
N GLU A 279 -16.49 3.95 -1.36
CA GLU A 279 -17.06 5.12 -0.69
C GLU A 279 -18.55 5.27 -0.95
N ALA A 280 -19.00 5.03 -2.19
CA ALA A 280 -20.41 5.02 -2.53
C ALA A 280 -21.14 3.88 -1.82
N LEU A 281 -20.50 2.70 -1.77
CA LEU A 281 -21.06 1.55 -1.09
C LEU A 281 -21.11 1.73 0.44
N SER A 282 -20.06 2.28 1.05
CA SER A 282 -20.02 2.57 2.48
C SER A 282 -21.10 3.59 2.87
N ARG A 283 -21.34 4.62 2.05
CA ARG A 283 -22.46 5.56 2.29
C ARG A 283 -23.80 4.84 2.24
N ARG A 284 -24.05 4.06 1.18
CA ARG A 284 -25.26 3.24 1.06
C ARG A 284 -25.44 2.33 2.28
N LEU A 285 -24.37 1.73 2.76
CA LEU A 285 -24.39 0.86 3.93
C LEU A 285 -24.76 1.60 5.22
N ASN A 286 -24.12 2.73 5.52
CA ASN A 286 -24.39 3.46 6.77
C ASN A 286 -25.71 4.25 6.73
N GLU A 287 -26.10 4.76 5.56
CA GLU A 287 -27.26 5.65 5.41
C GLU A 287 -28.54 4.86 5.14
N GLU A 288 -28.46 3.70 4.46
CA GLU A 288 -29.63 2.92 4.06
C GLU A 288 -29.74 1.56 4.78
N ILE A 289 -28.64 0.81 4.91
CA ILE A 289 -28.68 -0.58 5.37
C ILE A 289 -28.62 -0.69 6.90
N LEU A 290 -27.60 -0.13 7.55
CA LEU A 290 -27.41 -0.22 9.00
C LEU A 290 -28.58 0.38 9.82
N PRO A 291 -29.20 1.52 9.43
CA PRO A 291 -30.34 2.06 10.17
C PRO A 291 -31.56 1.14 10.10
N LYS A 292 -31.79 0.45 8.98
CA LYS A 292 -32.84 -0.56 8.84
C LYS A 292 -32.61 -1.72 9.79
N VAL A 293 -31.38 -2.23 9.87
CA VAL A 293 -31.01 -3.32 10.79
C VAL A 293 -31.11 -2.88 12.26
N ALA A 294 -30.64 -1.67 12.60
CA ALA A 294 -30.69 -1.14 13.96
C ALA A 294 -32.12 -0.87 14.45
N GLY A 295 -33.01 -0.41 13.57
CA GLY A 295 -34.44 -0.24 13.89
C GLY A 295 -35.17 -1.55 14.17
N LEU A 296 -34.60 -2.69 13.77
CA LEU A 296 -35.16 -4.02 13.97
C LEU A 296 -34.60 -4.72 15.22
N LYS A 297 -33.53 -4.19 15.82
CA LYS A 297 -32.84 -4.72 17.02
C LYS A 297 -33.76 -5.02 18.22
N PRO A 298 -34.71 -4.14 18.64
CA PRO A 298 -35.60 -4.45 19.76
C PRO A 298 -36.53 -5.64 19.48
N ARG A 299 -36.82 -5.97 18.21
CA ARG A 299 -37.61 -7.15 17.83
C ARG A 299 -36.77 -8.42 17.70
N LEU A 300 -35.45 -8.28 17.50
CA LEU A 300 -34.51 -9.40 17.54
C LEU A 300 -34.24 -9.81 18.98
N ASP A 301 -34.02 -8.88 19.91
CA ASP A 301 -33.75 -9.20 21.33
C ASP A 301 -34.94 -9.91 22.03
N GLU A 302 -36.18 -9.70 21.56
CA GLU A 302 -37.38 -10.39 22.08
C GLU A 302 -37.60 -11.79 21.49
N LYS A 303 -36.96 -12.15 20.38
CA LYS A 303 -37.20 -13.43 19.65
C LYS A 303 -35.97 -14.30 19.47
N LEU A 304 -34.77 -13.72 19.49
CA LEU A 304 -33.52 -14.46 19.59
C LEU A 304 -33.21 -14.68 21.05
N ASP A 305 -33.85 -15.68 21.64
CA ASP A 305 -33.32 -16.33 22.82
C ASP A 305 -32.03 -17.03 22.36
N LEU A 306 -30.89 -16.30 22.37
CA LEU A 306 -29.61 -16.79 21.84
C LEU A 306 -29.14 -18.08 22.52
N ASP A 307 -29.68 -18.39 23.71
CA ASP A 307 -29.46 -19.64 24.43
C ASP A 307 -30.19 -20.84 23.79
N ASN A 308 -31.26 -20.61 23.00
CA ASN A 308 -32.05 -21.65 22.32
C ASN A 308 -31.67 -21.87 20.84
N ILE A 309 -30.91 -20.95 20.23
CA ILE A 309 -30.52 -21.03 18.80
C ILE A 309 -29.15 -21.73 18.63
N LEU A 310 -28.38 -21.88 19.70
CA LEU A 310 -27.16 -22.68 19.71
C LEU A 310 -27.53 -24.13 20.09
N PRO A 311 -27.22 -25.14 19.26
CA PRO A 311 -27.44 -26.52 19.65
C PRO A 311 -26.62 -26.82 20.91
N LEU A 312 -27.29 -27.28 21.97
CA LEU A 312 -26.63 -27.79 23.18
C LEU A 312 -25.87 -29.11 22.92
N GLU A 313 -26.00 -29.68 21.72
CA GLU A 313 -25.43 -30.97 21.34
C GLU A 313 -24.37 -30.82 20.24
N LYS A 314 -23.24 -31.50 20.46
CA LYS A 314 -22.01 -31.52 19.66
C LYS A 314 -22.13 -32.18 18.27
N ASP A 315 -23.33 -32.42 17.74
CA ASP A 315 -23.55 -33.37 16.65
C ASP A 315 -24.40 -32.85 15.47
N ASP A 316 -24.69 -31.55 15.39
CA ASP A 316 -25.37 -30.98 14.22
C ASP A 316 -24.38 -30.18 13.35
N ASP A 317 -23.71 -30.93 12.47
CA ASP A 317 -22.69 -30.53 11.49
C ASP A 317 -23.26 -29.67 10.33
N ARG A 318 -24.20 -28.76 10.64
CA ARG A 318 -24.87 -27.92 9.65
C ARG A 318 -24.71 -26.46 9.99
N ASN A 319 -24.12 -25.72 9.04
CA ASN A 319 -24.21 -24.27 8.94
C ASN A 319 -25.68 -23.87 9.22
N PRO A 320 -25.97 -22.96 10.17
CA PRO A 320 -27.34 -22.65 10.53
C PRO A 320 -28.13 -22.27 9.29
N ASP A 321 -29.26 -22.92 9.06
CA ASP A 321 -30.15 -22.61 7.96
C ASP A 321 -30.79 -21.25 8.26
N TRP A 322 -30.11 -20.18 7.85
CA TRP A 322 -30.54 -18.79 8.03
C TRP A 322 -31.98 -18.59 7.53
N SER A 323 -32.39 -19.37 6.53
CA SER A 323 -33.74 -19.43 5.99
C SER A 323 -34.78 -19.77 7.08
N ARG A 324 -34.47 -20.69 7.99
CA ARG A 324 -35.34 -21.09 9.11
C ARG A 324 -35.31 -20.12 10.28
N ILE A 325 -34.14 -19.54 10.58
CA ILE A 325 -33.99 -18.56 11.69
C ILE A 325 -34.74 -17.26 11.38
N PHE A 326 -34.88 -16.91 10.10
CA PHE A 326 -35.56 -15.72 9.62
C PHE A 326 -36.92 -15.99 8.95
N GLU A 327 -37.55 -17.16 9.19
CA GLU A 327 -38.90 -17.44 8.70
C GLU A 327 -39.89 -16.34 9.17
N GLY A 328 -40.45 -15.59 8.21
CA GLY A 328 -41.33 -14.43 8.46
C GLY A 328 -40.62 -13.07 8.52
N GLN A 329 -39.33 -12.99 8.20
CA GLN A 329 -38.51 -11.77 8.17
C GLN A 329 -37.81 -11.59 6.82
N ASP A 330 -38.57 -11.64 5.72
CA ASP A 330 -38.09 -11.52 4.33
C ASP A 330 -37.15 -10.33 4.09
N GLU A 331 -37.34 -9.23 4.83
CA GLU A 331 -36.57 -8.00 4.65
C GLU A 331 -35.17 -8.09 5.29
N ILE A 332 -35.01 -8.82 6.40
CA ILE A 332 -33.70 -9.05 7.05
C ILE A 332 -32.87 -10.03 6.24
N PHE A 333 -33.49 -11.12 5.79
CA PHE A 333 -32.82 -12.11 4.94
C PHE A 333 -32.31 -11.47 3.65
N LYS A 334 -33.15 -10.69 2.96
CA LYS A 334 -32.73 -9.95 1.74
C LYS A 334 -31.61 -8.96 2.00
N THR A 335 -31.64 -8.25 3.13
CA THR A 335 -30.60 -7.26 3.47
C THR A 335 -29.27 -7.93 3.82
N MET A 336 -29.31 -9.04 4.57
CA MET A 336 -28.11 -9.82 4.89
C MET A 336 -27.54 -10.52 3.66
N GLU A 337 -28.41 -11.08 2.81
CA GLU A 337 -28.03 -11.65 1.52
C GLU A 337 -27.41 -10.58 0.60
N GLU A 338 -27.96 -9.36 0.56
CA GLU A 338 -27.35 -8.23 -0.18
C GLU A 338 -25.97 -7.87 0.38
N LEU A 339 -25.80 -7.82 1.70
CA LEU A 339 -24.50 -7.59 2.34
C LEU A 339 -23.49 -8.70 2.03
N THR A 340 -23.91 -9.97 2.13
CA THR A 340 -23.08 -11.12 1.81
C THR A 340 -22.72 -11.15 0.33
N ASN A 341 -23.64 -10.82 -0.57
CA ASN A 341 -23.37 -10.71 -2.00
C ASN A 341 -22.37 -9.59 -2.31
N LEU A 342 -22.55 -8.41 -1.71
CA LEU A 342 -21.57 -7.31 -1.83
C LEU A 342 -20.18 -7.71 -1.31
N GLN A 343 -20.13 -8.47 -0.21
CA GLN A 343 -18.87 -9.02 0.33
C GLN A 343 -18.25 -10.05 -0.61
N ILE A 344 -19.03 -10.99 -1.16
CA ILE A 344 -18.60 -11.99 -2.15
C ILE A 344 -18.10 -11.30 -3.43
N GLU A 345 -18.77 -10.23 -3.85
CA GLU A 345 -18.37 -9.40 -5.00
C GLU A 345 -17.07 -8.62 -4.73
N GLY A 346 -16.51 -8.69 -3.52
CA GLY A 346 -15.25 -8.08 -3.11
C GLY A 346 -15.39 -6.59 -2.77
N ALA A 347 -16.61 -6.14 -2.49
CA ALA A 347 -16.87 -4.78 -2.12
C ALA A 347 -16.56 -4.54 -0.64
N ASP A 348 -15.96 -3.40 -0.36
CA ASP A 348 -15.44 -3.10 0.97
C ASP A 348 -16.53 -2.49 1.87
N VAL A 349 -17.22 -3.40 2.56
CA VAL A 349 -18.30 -3.11 3.51
C VAL A 349 -17.78 -2.57 4.85
N TYR A 350 -16.52 -2.83 5.18
CA TYR A 350 -15.98 -2.63 6.52
C TYR A 350 -15.29 -1.27 6.72
N MET A 351 -14.96 -0.57 5.64
CA MET A 351 -14.28 0.72 5.67
C MET A 351 -14.88 1.72 6.68
N SER A 352 -16.21 1.92 6.69
CA SER A 352 -16.84 2.88 7.60
C SER A 352 -16.89 2.42 9.05
N ALA A 353 -17.05 1.12 9.27
CA ALA A 353 -17.10 0.53 10.62
C ALA A 353 -15.75 0.68 11.33
N PHE A 354 -14.64 0.48 10.61
CA PHE A 354 -13.30 0.58 11.17
C PHE A 354 -12.64 1.95 11.01
N ALA A 355 -13.24 2.87 10.25
CA ALA A 355 -12.67 4.22 10.08
C ALA A 355 -12.44 4.94 11.42
N ASN A 356 -13.38 4.77 12.36
CA ASN A 356 -13.27 5.34 13.70
C ASN A 356 -12.26 4.60 14.59
N LEU A 357 -11.83 3.39 14.22
CA LEU A 357 -10.89 2.54 14.96
C LEU A 357 -9.44 2.69 14.47
N LYS A 358 -9.12 3.79 13.76
CA LYS A 358 -7.76 4.14 13.32
C LYS A 358 -7.04 5.11 14.27
N HIS A 359 -7.63 5.43 15.42
CA HIS A 359 -7.01 6.30 16.44
C HIS A 359 -6.03 5.58 17.37
N PHE A 360 -5.88 4.25 17.28
CA PHE A 360 -4.98 3.49 18.15
C PHE A 360 -3.51 3.87 17.92
N ASP A 361 -2.71 3.83 18.98
CA ASP A 361 -1.29 4.19 18.94
C ASP A 361 -0.48 3.34 17.95
N PHE A 362 -0.93 2.11 17.69
CA PHE A 362 -0.40 1.24 16.63
C PHE A 362 -0.29 1.94 15.28
N PHE A 363 -1.23 2.82 14.90
CA PHE A 363 -1.23 3.51 13.62
C PHE A 363 -0.44 4.83 13.60
N ARG A 364 0.21 5.21 14.72
CA ARG A 364 1.15 6.33 14.73
C ARG A 364 2.40 6.01 13.91
N ASP A 365 2.84 4.77 13.95
CA ASP A 365 3.90 4.28 13.08
C ASP A 365 3.37 4.04 11.67
N LEU A 366 3.90 4.77 10.68
CA LEU A 366 3.36 4.72 9.31
C LEU A 366 3.46 3.33 8.68
N HIS A 367 4.49 2.56 9.00
CA HIS A 367 4.68 1.23 8.42
C HIS A 367 3.58 0.24 8.81
N ASN A 368 2.92 0.44 9.97
CA ASN A 368 1.83 -0.40 10.46
C ASN A 368 0.56 -0.31 9.61
N TRP A 369 0.40 0.74 8.80
CA TRP A 369 -0.68 0.81 7.82
C TRP A 369 -0.55 -0.20 6.68
N PHE A 370 0.66 -0.71 6.45
CA PHE A 370 0.98 -1.63 5.36
C PHE A 370 1.37 -3.03 5.83
N LEU A 371 1.35 -3.25 7.15
CA LEU A 371 1.74 -4.50 7.77
C LEU A 371 0.67 -5.56 7.49
N PRO A 372 1.02 -6.68 6.80
CA PRO A 372 0.09 -7.80 6.69
C PRO A 372 -0.23 -8.35 8.08
N PHE A 373 -1.46 -8.80 8.27
CA PHE A 373 -1.83 -9.46 9.51
C PHE A 373 -1.16 -10.83 9.58
N TYR A 374 -0.56 -11.14 10.72
CA TYR A 374 -0.02 -12.46 11.02
C TYR A 374 -0.29 -12.82 12.50
N PRO A 375 -0.59 -14.09 12.82
CA PRO A 375 -0.98 -14.51 14.16
C PRO A 375 0.07 -14.23 15.24
N ASP A 376 1.35 -14.34 14.90
CA ASP A 376 2.46 -14.20 15.85
C ASP A 376 2.88 -12.74 16.12
N HIS A 377 2.05 -11.77 15.75
CA HIS A 377 2.37 -10.36 16.01
C HIS A 377 2.09 -10.02 17.47
N GLU A 378 3.01 -9.30 18.12
CA GLU A 378 2.86 -8.78 19.50
C GLU A 378 1.58 -7.97 19.80
N ALA A 379 0.86 -7.48 18.78
CA ALA A 379 -0.40 -6.77 18.96
C ALA A 379 -1.47 -7.77 19.42
N VAL A 380 -1.34 -9.03 19.01
CA VAL A 380 -2.15 -10.17 19.46
C VAL A 380 -1.90 -10.43 20.95
N ASP A 381 -0.66 -10.32 21.44
CA ASP A 381 -0.34 -10.56 22.86
C ASP A 381 -1.10 -9.62 23.82
N VAL A 382 -1.55 -8.46 23.34
CA VAL A 382 -2.35 -7.50 24.12
C VAL A 382 -3.64 -8.10 24.66
N ILE A 383 -4.19 -9.13 24.01
CA ILE A 383 -5.41 -9.84 24.46
C ILE A 383 -5.11 -11.17 25.16
N TYR A 384 -3.83 -11.58 25.29
CA TYR A 384 -3.45 -12.85 25.92
C TYR A 384 -3.84 -12.91 27.40
N ASN A 385 -3.71 -11.79 28.11
CA ASN A 385 -4.03 -11.68 29.54
C ASN A 385 -5.52 -11.41 29.83
N ASP A 386 -6.39 -11.44 28.81
CA ASP A 386 -7.83 -11.24 28.98
C ASP A 386 -8.51 -12.54 29.43
N GLU A 387 -9.31 -12.49 30.49
CA GLU A 387 -9.96 -13.69 31.07
C GLU A 387 -10.91 -14.41 30.09
N VAL A 388 -11.50 -13.67 29.13
CA VAL A 388 -12.46 -14.22 28.17
C VAL A 388 -11.78 -14.56 26.85
N LEU A 389 -10.89 -13.68 26.36
CA LEU A 389 -10.24 -13.85 25.05
C LEU A 389 -8.98 -14.71 25.09
N GLY A 390 -8.24 -14.70 26.21
CA GLY A 390 -6.98 -15.41 26.37
C GLY A 390 -7.07 -16.91 26.01
N PRO A 391 -8.07 -17.67 26.52
CA PRO A 391 -8.19 -19.10 26.20
C PRO A 391 -8.44 -19.41 24.72
N GLY A 392 -8.98 -18.47 23.93
CA GLY A 392 -9.31 -18.64 22.52
C GLY A 392 -8.49 -17.79 21.56
N ILE A 393 -7.37 -17.23 22.04
CA ILE A 393 -6.59 -16.24 21.31
C ILE A 393 -5.99 -16.78 20.00
N ASN A 394 -5.48 -18.01 20.03
CA ASN A 394 -4.86 -18.64 18.88
C ASN A 394 -5.90 -18.92 17.79
N GLU A 395 -7.08 -19.42 18.16
CA GLU A 395 -8.16 -19.67 17.22
C GLU A 395 -8.69 -18.37 16.62
N LEU A 396 -8.80 -17.32 17.44
CA LEU A 396 -9.19 -15.99 16.98
C LEU A 396 -8.15 -15.41 16.01
N ALA A 397 -6.86 -15.51 16.33
CA ALA A 397 -5.79 -15.03 15.47
C ALA A 397 -5.74 -15.81 14.15
N GLU A 398 -5.94 -17.14 14.19
CA GLU A 398 -6.00 -17.97 12.99
C GLU A 398 -7.24 -17.67 12.14
N ALA A 399 -8.41 -17.48 12.76
CA ALA A 399 -9.64 -17.07 12.08
C ALA A 399 -9.43 -15.73 11.38
N LEU A 400 -8.94 -14.71 12.09
CA LEU A 400 -8.64 -13.40 11.52
C LEU A 400 -7.61 -13.50 10.39
N TYR A 401 -6.59 -14.35 10.52
CA TYR A 401 -5.61 -14.55 9.46
C TYR A 401 -6.27 -15.12 8.19
N LYS A 402 -7.10 -16.15 8.33
CA LYS A 402 -7.78 -16.82 7.21
C LYS A 402 -8.95 -16.02 6.60
N THR A 403 -9.56 -15.10 7.34
CA THR A 403 -10.67 -14.27 6.84
C THR A 403 -10.21 -13.40 5.65
N PRO A 404 -10.80 -13.57 4.46
CA PRO A 404 -10.38 -12.84 3.26
C PRO A 404 -11.00 -11.45 3.14
N PHE A 405 -12.15 -11.20 3.78
CA PHE A 405 -13.00 -10.02 3.55
C PHE A 405 -12.60 -8.77 4.36
N ILE A 406 -11.74 -8.93 5.35
CA ILE A 406 -11.23 -7.84 6.19
C ILE A 406 -9.80 -7.53 5.75
N CYS A 407 -9.45 -6.25 5.54
CA CYS A 407 -8.09 -5.86 5.22
C CYS A 407 -7.18 -5.92 6.47
N ASN A 408 -5.85 -5.88 6.28
CA ASN A 408 -4.92 -6.17 7.38
C ASN A 408 -5.00 -5.11 8.48
N SER A 409 -5.06 -3.83 8.11
CA SER A 409 -5.17 -2.75 9.09
C SER A 409 -6.49 -2.82 9.86
N ASP A 410 -7.59 -3.27 9.27
CA ASP A 410 -8.87 -3.45 9.97
C ASP A 410 -8.81 -4.65 10.93
N LYS A 411 -8.08 -5.72 10.59
CA LYS A 411 -7.82 -6.85 11.52
C LYS A 411 -7.10 -6.39 12.78
N TYR A 412 -6.07 -5.54 12.65
CA TYR A 412 -5.40 -4.94 13.82
C TYR A 412 -6.32 -4.01 14.61
N SER A 413 -7.08 -3.13 13.94
CA SER A 413 -8.07 -2.26 14.60
C SER A 413 -9.10 -3.07 15.39
N LEU A 414 -9.60 -4.16 14.81
CA LEU A 414 -10.55 -5.05 15.46
C LEU A 414 -9.93 -5.66 16.71
N LEU A 415 -8.75 -6.27 16.58
CA LEU A 415 -8.07 -6.96 17.67
C LEU A 415 -7.76 -6.02 18.84
N LEU A 416 -7.28 -4.81 18.56
CA LEU A 416 -7.04 -3.79 19.59
C LEU A 416 -8.33 -3.31 20.26
N ASN A 417 -9.45 -3.27 19.53
CA ASN A 417 -10.74 -2.88 20.07
C ASN A 417 -11.39 -3.98 20.94
N LEU A 418 -11.14 -5.27 20.62
CA LEU A 418 -11.71 -6.40 21.37
C LEU A 418 -11.44 -6.32 22.86
N ARG A 419 -10.25 -5.85 23.27
CA ARG A 419 -9.88 -5.65 24.68
C ARG A 419 -10.88 -4.76 25.43
N ASN A 420 -11.44 -3.75 24.75
CA ASN A 420 -12.30 -2.74 25.35
C ASN A 420 -13.78 -3.15 25.41
N LEU A 421 -14.14 -4.30 24.83
CA LEU A 421 -15.52 -4.76 24.80
C LEU A 421 -15.95 -5.41 26.14
N PRO A 422 -17.26 -5.33 26.49
CA PRO A 422 -17.80 -6.08 27.63
C PRO A 422 -17.65 -7.60 27.47
N PRO A 423 -17.55 -8.38 28.57
CA PRO A 423 -17.36 -9.84 28.54
C PRO A 423 -18.38 -10.60 27.67
N ALA A 424 -19.66 -10.21 27.73
CA ALA A 424 -20.72 -10.84 26.95
C ALA A 424 -20.55 -10.65 25.43
N GLN A 425 -20.00 -9.50 24.99
CA GLN A 425 -19.72 -9.25 23.59
C GLN A 425 -18.46 -9.99 23.13
N LYS A 426 -17.43 -10.07 23.99
CA LYS A 426 -16.21 -10.85 23.74
C LYS A 426 -16.52 -12.32 23.48
N SER A 427 -17.33 -12.94 24.34
CA SER A 427 -17.71 -14.36 24.20
C SER A 427 -18.55 -14.61 22.94
N MET A 428 -19.45 -13.70 22.60
CA MET A 428 -20.22 -13.75 21.35
C MET A 428 -19.30 -13.67 20.13
N MET A 429 -18.35 -12.72 20.10
CA MET A 429 -17.42 -12.58 18.97
C MET A 429 -16.54 -13.81 18.78
N LEU A 430 -16.02 -14.41 19.87
CA LEU A 430 -15.26 -15.66 19.78
C LEU A 430 -16.08 -16.80 19.16
N LYS A 431 -17.35 -16.93 19.54
CA LYS A 431 -18.24 -17.94 18.94
C LYS A 431 -18.43 -17.71 17.44
N VAL A 432 -18.67 -16.46 17.03
CA VAL A 432 -18.83 -16.09 15.62
C VAL A 432 -17.56 -16.40 14.82
N PHE A 433 -16.37 -16.06 15.33
CA PHE A 433 -15.11 -16.35 14.64
C PHE A 433 -14.81 -17.84 14.52
N ARG A 434 -15.18 -18.64 15.54
CA ARG A 434 -15.04 -20.11 15.46
C ARG A 434 -15.94 -20.69 14.37
N MET A 435 -17.21 -20.27 14.33
CA MET A 435 -18.12 -20.68 13.26
C MET A 435 -17.61 -20.26 11.87
N GLU A 436 -17.05 -19.06 11.75
CA GLU A 436 -16.46 -18.58 10.49
C GLU A 436 -15.23 -19.42 10.09
N LEU A 437 -14.36 -19.77 11.03
CA LEU A 437 -13.19 -20.61 10.80
C LEU A 437 -13.58 -22.02 10.32
N GLU A 438 -14.62 -22.60 10.92
CA GLU A 438 -15.22 -23.88 10.51
C GLU A 438 -15.80 -23.78 9.09
N GLY A 439 -16.60 -22.75 8.81
CA GLY A 439 -17.16 -22.50 7.47
C GLY A 439 -16.08 -22.30 6.40
N LEU A 440 -15.03 -21.52 6.69
CA LEU A 440 -13.91 -21.30 5.78
C LEU A 440 -13.12 -22.59 5.51
N SER A 441 -13.00 -23.46 6.52
CA SER A 441 -12.31 -24.74 6.39
C SER A 441 -13.10 -25.72 5.51
N GLN A 442 -14.43 -25.72 5.64
CA GLN A 442 -15.33 -26.50 4.79
C GLN A 442 -15.28 -26.01 3.33
N MET A 443 -15.46 -24.71 3.09
CA MET A 443 -15.38 -24.11 1.74
C MET A 443 -14.00 -24.25 1.10
N GLY A 444 -12.93 -24.14 1.90
CA GLY A 444 -11.55 -24.29 1.44
C GLY A 444 -11.23 -25.68 0.89
N SER A 445 -11.90 -26.72 1.41
CA SER A 445 -11.72 -28.09 0.92
C SER A 445 -12.48 -28.38 -0.38
N GLU A 446 -13.59 -27.70 -0.63
CA GLU A 446 -14.39 -27.84 -1.87
C GLU A 446 -13.87 -26.97 -3.03
N GLU A 447 -13.31 -25.78 -2.76
CA GLU A 447 -12.87 -24.81 -3.78
C GLU A 447 -11.38 -24.89 -4.15
N ALA A 448 -10.57 -25.71 -3.48
CA ALA A 448 -9.12 -25.80 -3.69
C ALA A 448 -8.67 -26.17 -5.13
N GLY A 449 -9.61 -26.54 -6.02
CA GLY A 449 -9.35 -26.89 -7.42
C GLY A 449 -9.80 -25.89 -8.48
N THR A 450 -10.53 -24.82 -8.14
CA THR A 450 -11.34 -24.08 -9.15
C THR A 450 -10.76 -22.72 -9.60
N ASP A 451 -10.11 -21.95 -8.71
CA ASP A 451 -9.43 -20.67 -9.06
C ASP A 451 -7.97 -20.67 -8.57
N PRO A 452 -6.96 -20.85 -9.46
CA PRO A 452 -5.55 -20.85 -9.07
C PRO A 452 -5.04 -19.49 -8.58
N TYR A 453 -5.81 -18.41 -8.76
CA TYR A 453 -5.44 -17.05 -8.35
C TYR A 453 -6.20 -16.55 -7.12
N LYS A 454 -6.96 -17.40 -6.42
CA LYS A 454 -7.75 -17.01 -5.23
C LYS A 454 -6.90 -16.33 -4.16
N SER A 455 -5.80 -16.96 -3.74
CA SER A 455 -4.85 -16.40 -2.74
C SER A 455 -4.31 -15.04 -3.18
N PHE A 456 -3.84 -14.95 -4.43
CA PHE A 456 -3.32 -13.70 -5.00
C PHE A 456 -4.36 -12.58 -5.01
N ARG A 457 -5.61 -12.90 -5.41
CA ARG A 457 -6.74 -11.96 -5.44
C ARG A 457 -7.03 -11.42 -4.04
N ILE A 458 -7.09 -12.28 -3.03
CA ILE A 458 -7.33 -11.89 -1.63
C ILE A 458 -6.23 -10.94 -1.15
N ASN A 459 -4.96 -11.32 -1.33
CA ASN A 459 -3.81 -10.54 -0.85
C ASN A 459 -3.76 -9.14 -1.49
N VAL A 460 -4.00 -9.05 -2.80
CA VAL A 460 -4.02 -7.77 -3.53
C VAL A 460 -5.23 -6.93 -3.10
N THR A 461 -6.40 -7.53 -2.90
CA THR A 461 -7.61 -6.82 -2.47
C THR A 461 -7.39 -6.18 -1.10
N GLN A 462 -6.92 -6.96 -0.12
CA GLN A 462 -6.62 -6.48 1.23
C GLN A 462 -5.57 -5.37 1.20
N TYR A 463 -4.52 -5.53 0.39
CA TYR A 463 -3.48 -4.50 0.29
C TYR A 463 -3.99 -3.20 -0.34
N LEU A 464 -4.78 -3.26 -1.41
CA LEU A 464 -5.37 -2.08 -2.04
C LEU A 464 -6.33 -1.36 -1.08
N GLN A 465 -7.09 -2.13 -0.29
CA GLN A 465 -7.94 -1.62 0.78
C GLN A 465 -7.13 -0.94 1.89
N ASP A 466 -6.00 -1.52 2.31
CA ASP A 466 -5.08 -0.93 3.28
C ASP A 466 -4.46 0.38 2.76
N MET A 467 -4.00 0.39 1.49
CA MET A 467 -3.53 1.61 0.83
C MET A 467 -4.62 2.67 0.78
N TYR A 468 -5.85 2.29 0.41
CA TYR A 468 -6.99 3.21 0.38
C TYR A 468 -7.24 3.84 1.76
N ARG A 469 -7.22 3.04 2.83
CA ARG A 469 -7.34 3.52 4.23
C ARG A 469 -6.23 4.48 4.59
N PHE A 470 -5.00 4.18 4.21
CA PHE A 470 -3.87 5.08 4.43
C PHE A 470 -4.11 6.46 3.77
N PHE A 471 -4.46 6.51 2.48
CA PHE A 471 -4.66 7.80 1.80
C PHE A 471 -5.92 8.56 2.28
N LYS A 472 -6.95 7.88 2.80
CA LYS A 472 -8.19 8.55 3.23
C LYS A 472 -8.24 8.90 4.72
N LEU A 473 -7.66 8.06 5.58
CA LEU A 473 -7.84 8.10 7.04
C LEU A 473 -6.56 8.48 7.79
N SER A 474 -5.36 8.28 7.22
CA SER A 474 -4.11 8.59 7.91
C SER A 474 -4.09 10.05 8.42
N PRO A 475 -3.58 10.31 9.63
CA PRO A 475 -3.33 11.67 10.11
C PRO A 475 -2.49 12.49 9.13
N TYR A 476 -1.61 11.81 8.39
CA TYR A 476 -0.67 12.40 7.43
C TYR A 476 -1.22 12.45 6.00
N LYS A 477 -2.49 12.16 5.75
CA LYS A 477 -3.07 12.09 4.39
C LYS A 477 -2.85 13.33 3.51
N LYS A 478 -2.66 14.51 4.12
CA LYS A 478 -2.39 15.77 3.40
C LYS A 478 -0.96 15.84 2.84
N ASP A 479 -0.05 15.05 3.39
CA ASP A 479 1.36 14.98 2.97
C ASP A 479 1.52 14.17 1.68
N PHE A 480 0.52 13.37 1.32
CA PHE A 480 0.55 12.47 0.18
C PHE A 480 -0.41 12.93 -0.90
N GLU A 481 0.02 12.77 -2.15
CA GLU A 481 -0.91 12.85 -3.27
C GLU A 481 -1.70 11.53 -3.34
N ASP A 482 -3.01 11.62 -3.22
CA ASP A 482 -3.88 10.45 -3.19
C ASP A 482 -4.01 9.83 -4.59
N VAL A 483 -3.36 8.69 -4.78
CA VAL A 483 -3.34 7.92 -6.03
C VAL A 483 -4.70 7.32 -6.42
N PHE A 484 -5.66 7.30 -5.50
CA PHE A 484 -7.04 6.88 -5.74
C PHE A 484 -7.96 8.06 -6.11
N THR A 485 -7.44 9.29 -6.16
CA THR A 485 -8.20 10.46 -6.60
C THR A 485 -8.25 10.53 -8.12
N GLY A 486 -9.47 10.50 -8.70
CA GLY A 486 -9.72 10.61 -10.13
C GLY A 486 -10.31 9.35 -10.78
N ARG A 487 -10.33 9.30 -12.11
CA ARG A 487 -10.72 8.09 -12.84
C ARG A 487 -9.51 7.14 -12.84
N LEU A 488 -9.54 6.06 -12.05
CA LEU A 488 -8.59 4.95 -12.10
C LEU A 488 -8.73 4.19 -13.44
N ASP A 489 -8.43 4.86 -14.55
CA ASP A 489 -8.48 4.32 -15.90
C ASP A 489 -7.20 3.55 -16.22
N ILE A 490 -6.73 2.74 -15.27
CA ILE A 490 -5.50 1.96 -15.38
C ILE A 490 -5.53 1.09 -16.65
N TYR A 491 -6.70 0.56 -17.03
CA TYR A 491 -6.90 -0.21 -18.26
C TYR A 491 -6.61 0.57 -19.55
N ASN A 492 -6.70 1.90 -19.54
CA ASN A 492 -6.36 2.77 -20.67
C ASN A 492 -4.88 3.17 -20.70
N SER A 493 -4.14 2.94 -19.60
CA SER A 493 -2.74 3.32 -19.47
C SER A 493 -1.83 2.64 -20.49
N PHE A 494 -0.72 3.29 -20.83
CA PHE A 494 0.32 2.72 -21.69
C PHE A 494 0.85 1.41 -21.11
N PHE A 495 1.09 1.37 -19.81
CA PHE A 495 1.51 0.16 -19.10
C PHE A 495 0.58 -1.01 -19.37
N PHE A 496 -0.74 -0.83 -19.17
CA PHE A 496 -1.69 -1.94 -19.29
C PHE A 496 -1.76 -2.49 -20.71
N ARG A 497 -1.65 -1.65 -21.73
CA ARG A 497 -1.59 -2.09 -23.14
C ARG A 497 -0.35 -2.93 -23.45
N VAL A 498 0.77 -2.64 -22.80
CA VAL A 498 2.03 -3.40 -22.96
C VAL A 498 2.00 -4.69 -22.12
N ALA A 499 1.46 -4.63 -20.90
CA ALA A 499 1.39 -5.74 -19.97
C ALA A 499 0.33 -6.78 -20.40
N CYS A 500 -0.80 -6.32 -20.92
CA CYS A 500 -1.94 -7.12 -21.33
C CYS A 500 -2.33 -6.75 -22.78
N PRO A 501 -1.51 -7.10 -23.78
CA PRO A 501 -1.87 -6.85 -25.17
C PRO A 501 -3.21 -7.55 -25.47
N GLY A 502 -4.11 -6.83 -26.13
CA GLY A 502 -5.35 -7.42 -26.64
C GLY A 502 -5.05 -8.57 -27.62
N PRO A 503 -6.01 -9.48 -27.84
CA PRO A 503 -5.89 -10.52 -28.85
C PRO A 503 -5.68 -9.93 -30.26
#